data_AF-A0AAU0EZ72-F1
#
_entry.id   AF-A0AAU0EZ72-F1
#
_cell.length_a   1.000
_cell.length_b   1.000
_cell.length_c   1.000
_cell.angle_alpha   90.00
_cell.angle_beta   90.00
_cell.angle_gamma   90.00
#
_symmetry.space_group_name_H-M   'P 1'
#
loop_
_entity.id
_entity.type
_entity.pdbx_description
1 polymer ?
#
loop_
_entity_poly.entity_id
_entity_poly.type
_entity_poly.pdbx_seq_one_letter_code
_entity_poly.pdbx_strand_id
1 'polypeptide(L)' 'MIFQLIQYALPLVFIYLGIVIKRSSDPRFQSAKKVADVLILVGVLTLIGRIILDYFIK' A
#
# COMPACT_ATOMS: atom_id res chain seq x y z
N MET A 1 -3.41 1.27 21.17
CA MET A 1 -2.11 0.76 20.65
C MET A 1 -2.26 -0.15 19.43
N ILE A 2 -3.01 -1.27 19.51
CA ILE A 2 -3.20 -2.21 18.38
C ILE A 2 -3.83 -1.55 17.14
N PHE A 3 -4.80 -0.66 17.34
CA PHE A 3 -5.50 0.03 16.25
C PHE A 3 -4.57 0.93 15.44
N GLN A 4 -3.54 1.53 16.06
CA GLN A 4 -2.55 2.35 15.35
C GLN A 4 -1.59 1.48 14.54
N LEU A 5 -1.15 0.34 15.09
CA LEU A 5 -0.30 -0.61 14.35
C LEU A 5 -0.95 -1.09 13.05
N ILE A 6 -2.25 -1.41 13.08
CA ILE A 6 -3.00 -1.85 11.90
C ILE A 6 -3.06 -0.75 10.84
N GLN A 7 -3.18 0.51 11.24
CA GLN A 7 -3.25 1.66 10.34
C GLN A 7 -1.97 1.88 9.54
N TYR A 8 -0.82 1.43 10.06
CA TYR A 8 0.48 1.48 9.38
C TYR A 8 0.81 0.15 8.69
N ALA A 9 0.45 -0.98 9.30
CA ALA A 9 0.71 -2.31 8.75
C ALA A 9 -0.08 -2.57 7.45
N LEU A 10 -1.36 -2.18 7.40
CA LEU A 10 -2.21 -2.41 6.24
C LEU A 10 -1.69 -1.73 4.95
N PRO A 11 -1.35 -0.43 4.94
CA PRO A 11 -0.78 0.20 3.75
C PRO A 11 0.59 -0.37 3.38
N LEU A 12 1.42 -0.77 4.34
CA LEU A 12 2.69 -1.46 4.07
C LEU A 12 2.46 -2.82 3.38
N VAL A 13 1.46 -3.59 3.81
CA VAL A 13 1.08 -4.85 3.17
C VAL A 13 0.59 -4.62 1.74
N PHE A 14 -0.22 -3.58 1.50
CA PHE A 14 -0.65 -3.23 0.14
C PHE A 14 0.50 -2.85 -0.79
N ILE A 15 1.46 -2.05 -0.31
CA ILE A 15 2.66 -1.70 -1.07
C ILE A 15 3.47 -2.98 -1.37
N TYR A 16 3.71 -3.82 -0.37
CA TYR A 16 4.49 -5.04 -0.53
C TYR A 16 3.85 -5.99 -1.55
N LEU A 17 2.55 -6.27 -1.42
CA LEU A 17 1.82 -7.13 -2.35
C LEU A 17 1.80 -6.54 -3.76
N GLY A 18 1.60 -5.24 -3.89
CA GLY A 18 1.66 -4.57 -5.18
C GLY A 18 3.03 -4.68 -5.83
N ILE A 19 4.12 -4.52 -5.07
CA ILE A 19 5.48 -4.71 -5.59
C ILE A 19 5.70 -6.15 -6.03
N VAL A 20 5.28 -7.14 -5.23
CA VAL A 20 5.40 -8.57 -5.56
C VAL A 20 4.65 -8.90 -6.86
N ILE A 21 3.41 -8.43 -7.00
CA ILE A 21 2.61 -8.62 -8.23
C ILE A 21 3.30 -7.95 -9.42
N LYS A 22 3.83 -6.74 -9.24
CA LYS A 22 4.53 -6.00 -10.30
C LYS A 22 5.80 -6.71 -10.77
N ARG A 23 6.55 -7.29 -9.83
CA ARG A 23 7.76 -8.08 -10.09
C ARG A 23 7.50 -9.47 -10.64
N SER A 24 6.27 -9.97 -10.57
CA SER A 24 5.92 -11.27 -11.13
C SER A 24 6.10 -11.29 -12.65
N SER A 25 6.81 -12.31 -13.15
CA SER A 25 7.03 -12.53 -14.60
C SER A 25 5.96 -13.43 -15.23
N ASP A 26 5.01 -13.93 -14.44
CA ASP A 26 3.95 -14.80 -14.94
C ASP A 26 2.94 -13.97 -15.77
N PRO A 27 2.65 -14.35 -17.03
CA PRO A 27 1.71 -13.64 -17.90
C PRO A 27 0.30 -13.52 -17.32
N ARG A 28 -0.11 -14.39 -16.40
CA ARG A 28 -1.38 -14.30 -15.67
C ARG A 28 -1.47 -13.06 -14.80
N PHE A 29 -0.33 -12.51 -14.36
CA PHE A 29 -0.29 -11.29 -13.57
C PHE A 29 -0.21 -10.03 -14.43
N GLN A 30 -0.12 -10.10 -15.76
CA GLN A 30 -0.09 -8.87 -16.58
C GLN A 30 -1.34 -8.00 -16.41
N SER A 31 -2.52 -8.61 -16.29
CA SER A 31 -3.76 -7.90 -15.94
C SER A 31 -3.71 -7.35 -14.51
N ALA A 32 -3.17 -8.13 -13.57
CA ALA A 32 -2.99 -7.75 -12.18
C ALA A 32 -1.93 -6.66 -11.96
N LYS A 33 -0.99 -6.44 -12.89
CA LYS A 33 0.04 -5.38 -12.80
C LYS A 33 -0.58 -3.98 -12.80
N LYS A 34 -1.64 -3.76 -13.56
CA LYS A 34 -2.39 -2.49 -13.52
C LYS A 34 -3.04 -2.26 -12.15
N VAL A 35 -3.60 -3.32 -11.57
CA VAL A 35 -4.19 -3.26 -10.23
C VAL A 35 -3.11 -3.09 -9.16
N ALA A 36 -1.94 -3.68 -9.36
CA ALA A 36 -0.79 -3.55 -8.46
C ALA A 36 -0.27 -2.11 -8.38
N ASP A 37 -0.23 -1.39 -9.50
CA ASP A 37 0.13 0.04 -9.48
C ASP A 37 -0.87 0.86 -8.66
N VAL A 38 -2.18 0.57 -8.80
CA VAL A 38 -3.22 1.21 -7.96
C VAL A 38 -3.06 0.80 -6.49
N LEU A 39 -2.73 -0.46 -6.21
CA LEU A 39 -2.55 -0.97 -4.84
C LEU A 39 -1.37 -0.29 -4.14
N ILE A 40 -0.25 -0.13 -4.85
CA ILE A 40 0.94 0.61 -4.36
C ILE A 40 0.56 2.07 -4.13
N LEU A 41 -0.11 2.71 -5.10
CA LEU A 41 -0.52 4.11 -4.99
C LEU A 41 -1.43 4.34 -3.79
N VAL A 42 -2.44 3.49 -3.58
CA VAL A 42 -3.36 3.56 -2.44
C VAL A 42 -2.60 3.35 -1.12
N GLY A 43 -1.70 2.37 -1.06
CA GLY A 43 -0.87 2.15 0.13
C GLY A 43 -0.01 3.35 0.48
N VAL A 44 0.66 3.96 -0.51
CA VAL A 44 1.50 5.15 -0.32
C VAL A 44 0.66 6.36 0.10
N LEU A 45 -0.46 6.64 -0.58
CA LEU A 45 -1.36 7.74 -0.23
C LEU A 45 -1.93 7.59 1.17
N THR A 46 -2.28 6.37 1.58
CA THR A 46 -2.79 6.08 2.93
C THR A 46 -1.72 6.34 3.99
N LEU A 47 -0.46 5.97 3.72
CA LEU A 47 0.68 6.26 4.59
C LEU A 47 0.93 7.76 4.72
N ILE A 48 0.96 8.48 3.60
CA ILE A 48 1.13 9.94 3.58
C ILE A 48 0.00 10.61 4.35
N GLY A 49 -1.25 10.22 4.10
CA GLY A 49 -2.40 10.73 4.84
C GLY A 49 -2.28 10.50 6.34
N ARG A 50 -1.80 9.31 6.77
CA ARG A 50 -1.54 9.02 8.19
C ARG A 50 -0.48 9.95 8.77
N ILE A 51 0.64 10.12 8.07
CA ILE A 51 1.73 11.00 8.50
C ILE A 51 1.24 12.44 8.64
N ILE A 52 0.45 12.92 7.67
CA ILE A 52 -0.13 14.27 7.72
C ILE A 52 -1.08 14.40 8.92
N LEU A 53 -1.98 13.45 9.13
CA LEU A 53 -2.90 13.48 10.27
C LEU A 53 -2.13 13.44 11.61
N ASP A 54 -1.12 12.59 11.73
CA ASP A 54 -0.30 12.48 12.94
C ASP A 54 0.62 13.69 13.15
N TYR A 55 0.91 14.49 12.12
CA TYR A 55 1.77 15.67 12.20
C TYR A 55 0.99 16.99 12.34
N PHE A 56 -0.20 17.08 11.74
CA PHE A 56 -1.03 18.30 11.71
C PHE A 56 -2.25 18.25 12.63
N ILE A 57 -2.76 17.06 12.98
CA ILE A 57 -3.91 16.88 13.88
C ILE A 57 -3.46 16.37 15.26
N LYS A 58 -2.15 16.30 15.50
CA LYS A 58 -1.60 16.20 16.86
C LYS A 58 -1.62 17.55 17.57
#